data_AF-A0A3C7ZAA8-F1
#
_entry.id   AF-A0A3C7ZAA8-F1
#
_cell.length_a   1.000
_cell.length_b   1.000
_cell.length_c   1.000
_cell.angle_alpha   90.00
_cell.angle_beta   90.00
_cell.angle_gamma   90.00
#
_symmetry.space_group_name_H-M   'P 1'
#
loop_
_entity.id
_entity.type
_entity.pdbx_description
1 polymer ?
#
loop_
_entity_poly.entity_id
_entity_poly.type
_entity_poly.pdbx_seq_one_letter_code
_entity_poly.pdbx_strand_id
1 'polypeptide(L)'
;TDGFTVSDHAREIERFAGTPFLDVVLYNQAQPSTEVAALYKAEGGYVTEVDGDVLAQQHYKAIGGDFLGKMATASGADTLIGKRSLIRHDAEAVAKHIIRMYRDE
;
A
#
# COMPACT_ATOMS: atom_id res chain seq x y z
N THR A 1 0.74 -1.71 12.41
CA THR A 1 -0.52 -2.40 12.07
C THR A 1 -0.16 -3.84 11.77
N ASP A 2 0.51 -4.46 12.74
CA ASP A 2 1.29 -5.66 12.48
C ASP A 2 0.32 -6.82 12.28
N GLY A 3 0.51 -7.58 11.20
CA GLY A 3 -0.40 -8.64 10.81
C GLY A 3 -1.72 -8.19 10.19
N PHE A 4 -1.93 -6.89 9.94
CA PHE A 4 -3.11 -6.43 9.23
C PHE A 4 -3.01 -6.78 7.74
N THR A 5 -4.11 -7.29 7.19
CA THR A 5 -4.31 -7.38 5.74
C THR A 5 -4.76 -6.04 5.15
N VAL A 6 -4.95 -5.97 3.83
CA VAL A 6 -5.56 -4.79 3.19
C VAL A 6 -6.97 -4.55 3.71
N SER A 7 -7.81 -5.59 3.81
CA SER A 7 -9.18 -5.43 4.31
C SER A 7 -9.22 -5.00 5.78
N ASP A 8 -8.27 -5.44 6.61
CA ASP A 8 -8.17 -4.99 8.00
C ASP A 8 -7.95 -3.49 8.11
N HIS A 9 -7.09 -2.91 7.26
CA HIS A 9 -6.88 -1.46 7.26
C HIS A 9 -8.17 -0.70 6.89
N ALA A 10 -8.88 -1.15 5.85
CA ALA A 10 -10.14 -0.53 5.42
C ALA A 10 -11.22 -0.62 6.52
N ARG A 11 -11.40 -1.82 7.09
CA ARG A 11 -12.31 -2.06 8.21
C ARG A 11 -11.99 -1.15 9.41
N GLU A 12 -10.71 -0.93 9.70
CA GLU A 12 -10.31 -0.14 10.86
C GLU A 12 -10.58 1.36 10.65
N ILE A 13 -10.38 1.87 9.42
CA ILE A 13 -10.78 3.23 9.02
C ILE A 13 -12.29 3.42 9.21
N GLU A 14 -13.11 2.50 8.72
CA GLU A 14 -14.57 2.60 8.86
C GLU A 14 -15.05 2.41 10.30
N ARG A 15 -14.39 1.56 11.10
CA ARG A 15 -14.69 1.43 12.54
C ARG A 15 -14.46 2.76 13.25
N PHE A 16 -13.38 3.47 12.94
CA PHE A 16 -13.13 4.80 13.52
C PHE A 16 -14.09 5.87 13.01
N ALA A 17 -14.53 5.79 11.76
CA ALA A 17 -15.58 6.67 11.22
C ALA A 17 -16.98 6.36 11.79
N GLY A 18 -17.20 5.15 12.29
CA GLY A 18 -18.46 4.70 12.89
C GLY A 18 -19.51 4.27 11.85
N THR A 19 -19.16 4.25 10.58
CA THR A 19 -20.04 3.84 9.46
C THR A 19 -19.19 3.36 8.29
N PRO A 20 -19.70 2.41 7.47
CA PRO A 20 -19.15 2.18 6.14
C PRO A 20 -19.26 3.46 5.29
N PHE A 21 -18.17 3.86 4.65
CA PHE A 21 -18.11 5.06 3.82
C PHE A 21 -17.07 5.01 2.70
N LEU A 22 -16.16 4.03 2.71
CA LEU A 22 -15.18 3.89 1.63
C LEU A 22 -15.90 3.42 0.37
N ASP A 23 -15.73 4.12 -0.74
CA ASP A 23 -16.23 3.65 -2.05
C ASP A 23 -15.17 2.78 -2.75
N VAL A 24 -13.90 3.14 -2.56
CA VAL A 24 -12.76 2.53 -3.25
C VAL A 24 -11.58 2.36 -2.30
N VAL A 25 -10.93 1.20 -2.38
CA VAL A 25 -9.65 0.91 -1.72
C VAL A 25 -8.60 0.54 -2.78
N LEU A 26 -7.63 1.44 -2.99
CA LEU A 26 -6.46 1.17 -3.82
C LEU A 26 -5.37 0.51 -2.98
N TYR A 27 -4.80 -0.59 -3.48
CA TYR A 27 -3.70 -1.28 -2.81
C TYR A 27 -2.64 -1.76 -3.80
N ASN A 28 -1.40 -1.85 -3.34
CA ASN A 28 -0.29 -2.32 -4.15
C ASN A 28 -0.25 -3.86 -4.18
N GLN A 29 -0.07 -4.45 -5.35
CA GLN A 29 0.14 -5.89 -5.54
C GLN A 29 1.59 -6.24 -5.89
N ALA A 30 2.43 -5.25 -6.23
CA ALA A 30 3.82 -5.49 -6.55
C ALA A 30 4.65 -5.82 -5.30
N GLN A 31 5.58 -6.75 -5.41
CA GLN A 31 6.47 -7.11 -4.31
C GLN A 31 7.76 -6.27 -4.36
N PRO A 32 8.23 -5.72 -3.22
CA PRO A 32 9.55 -5.11 -3.15
C PRO A 32 10.64 -6.16 -3.41
N SER A 33 11.85 -5.70 -3.75
CA SER A 33 12.97 -6.63 -3.93
C SER A 33 13.28 -7.36 -2.62
N THR A 34 13.87 -8.55 -2.71
CA THR A 34 14.21 -9.37 -1.55
C THR A 34 15.14 -8.66 -0.58
N GLU A 35 16.06 -7.85 -1.09
CA GLU A 35 16.98 -7.07 -0.25
C GLU A 35 16.24 -5.99 0.54
N VAL A 36 15.34 -5.25 -0.11
CA VAL A 36 14.56 -4.19 0.54
C VAL A 36 13.57 -4.78 1.53
N ALA A 37 12.88 -5.87 1.19
CA ALA A 37 12.00 -6.58 2.10
C ALA A 37 12.73 -7.06 3.37
N ALA A 38 13.97 -7.55 3.23
CA ALA A 38 14.79 -7.98 4.37
C ALA A 38 15.16 -6.81 5.29
N LEU A 39 15.47 -5.63 4.73
CA LEU A 39 15.75 -4.41 5.51
C LEU A 39 14.52 -4.00 6.34
N TYR A 40 13.34 -3.95 5.72
CA TYR A 40 12.10 -3.67 6.45
C TYR A 40 11.83 -4.70 7.53
N LYS A 41 12.01 -5.99 7.24
CA LYS A 41 11.82 -7.06 8.23
C LYS A 41 12.75 -6.92 9.44
N ALA A 42 14.00 -6.50 9.23
CA ALA A 42 14.95 -6.24 10.31
C ALA A 42 14.52 -5.06 11.20
N GLU A 43 13.76 -4.12 10.66
CA GLU A 43 13.16 -2.98 11.38
C GLU A 43 11.75 -3.28 11.93
N GLY A 44 11.25 -4.51 11.76
CA GLY A 44 9.88 -4.89 12.18
C GLY A 44 8.77 -4.46 11.22
N GLY A 45 9.12 -3.97 10.03
CA GLY A 45 8.18 -3.68 8.95
C GLY A 45 7.93 -4.90 8.06
N TYR A 46 6.67 -5.09 7.66
CA TYR A 46 6.24 -6.20 6.80
C TYR A 46 5.41 -5.67 5.63
N VAL A 47 5.47 -6.38 4.49
CA VAL A 47 4.56 -6.12 3.37
C VAL A 47 3.14 -6.48 3.81
N THR A 48 2.20 -5.56 3.60
CA THR A 48 0.79 -5.79 3.90
C THR A 48 0.27 -6.96 3.07
N GLU A 49 -0.38 -7.92 3.73
CA GLU A 49 -0.95 -9.08 3.06
C GLU A 49 -2.20 -8.70 2.27
N VAL A 50 -2.31 -9.21 1.04
CA VAL A 50 -3.46 -9.01 0.16
C VAL A 50 -4.40 -10.21 0.30
N ASP A 51 -5.52 -10.01 0.98
CA ASP A 51 -6.57 -10.98 1.24
C ASP A 51 -7.67 -10.91 0.18
N GLY A 52 -7.33 -11.33 -1.05
CA GLY A 52 -8.17 -11.18 -2.24
C GLY A 52 -9.60 -11.73 -2.10
N ASP A 53 -9.76 -12.90 -1.47
CA ASP A 53 -11.08 -13.52 -1.28
C ASP A 53 -11.97 -12.69 -0.33
N VAL A 54 -11.38 -12.04 0.67
CA VAL A 54 -12.08 -11.15 1.61
C VAL A 54 -12.39 -9.83 0.93
N LEU A 55 -11.44 -9.27 0.19
CA LEU A 55 -11.58 -8.02 -0.56
C LEU A 55 -12.70 -8.09 -1.61
N ALA A 56 -12.87 -9.24 -2.27
CA ALA A 56 -13.92 -9.45 -3.27
C ALA A 56 -15.34 -9.42 -2.69
N GLN A 57 -15.49 -9.56 -1.37
CA GLN A 57 -16.79 -9.58 -0.67
C GLN A 57 -17.10 -8.25 0.03
N GLN A 58 -16.23 -7.24 -0.09
CA GLN A 58 -16.41 -5.96 0.56
C GLN A 58 -17.44 -5.08 -0.15
N HIS A 59 -18.01 -4.13 0.59
CA HIS A 59 -18.99 -3.17 0.05
C HIS A 59 -18.34 -2.12 -0.87
N TYR A 60 -17.05 -1.85 -0.66
CA TYR A 60 -16.23 -0.98 -1.48
C TYR A 60 -15.57 -1.74 -2.63
N LYS A 61 -15.14 -1.00 -3.65
CA LYS A 61 -14.35 -1.54 -4.76
C LYS A 61 -12.88 -1.64 -4.37
N ALA A 62 -12.38 -2.86 -4.21
CA ALA A 62 -10.95 -3.12 -3.97
C ALA A 62 -10.19 -3.20 -5.31
N ILE A 63 -9.21 -2.33 -5.52
CA ILE A 63 -8.43 -2.27 -6.77
C ILE A 63 -6.94 -2.44 -6.46
N GLY A 64 -6.43 -3.58 -6.89
CA GLY A 64 -5.00 -3.87 -6.86
C GLY A 64 -4.30 -3.30 -8.09
N GLY A 65 -3.10 -2.75 -7.91
CA GLY A 65 -2.27 -2.28 -9.00
C GLY A 65 -0.79 -2.34 -8.68
N ASP A 66 0.02 -2.10 -9.72
CA ASP A 66 1.45 -1.84 -9.55
C ASP A 66 1.62 -0.37 -9.16
N PHE A 67 1.69 -0.15 -7.85
CA PHE A 67 1.84 1.17 -7.26
C PHE A 67 3.18 1.31 -6.54
N LEU A 68 4.11 0.39 -6.74
CA LEU A 68 5.40 0.45 -6.11
C LEU A 68 6.33 1.37 -6.92
N GLY A 69 6.77 2.46 -6.30
CA GLY A 69 7.72 3.39 -6.90
C GLY A 69 9.12 2.80 -6.95
N LYS A 70 10.02 3.50 -7.67
CA LYS A 70 11.45 3.15 -7.67
C LYS A 70 11.97 3.14 -6.23
N MET A 71 12.47 1.99 -5.81
CA MET A 71 13.05 1.82 -4.48
C MET A 71 14.30 2.69 -4.37
N ALA A 72 14.40 3.44 -3.27
CA ALA A 72 15.57 4.25 -3.02
C ALA A 72 16.77 3.33 -2.72
N THR A 73 17.86 3.49 -3.47
CA THR A 73 19.12 2.82 -3.15
C THR A 73 19.85 3.64 -2.10
N ALA A 74 20.34 2.97 -1.05
CA ALA A 74 21.21 3.61 -0.08
C ALA A 74 22.53 4.01 -0.77
N SER A 75 22.68 5.30 -1.13
CA SER A 75 23.96 5.84 -1.57
C SER A 75 24.81 6.13 -0.33
N GLY A 76 26.06 5.66 -0.31
CA GLY A 76 26.97 5.82 0.84
C GLY A 76 27.31 7.28 1.19
N ALA A 77 26.93 8.24 0.35
CA ALA A 77 27.09 9.68 0.59
C ALA A 77 25.84 10.34 1.23
N ASP A 78 24.69 9.67 1.23
CA ASP A 78 23.43 10.22 1.77
C ASP A 78 23.15 9.62 3.15
N THR A 79 23.67 10.29 4.18
CA THR A 79 23.54 9.93 5.60
C THR A 79 22.09 10.00 6.13
N LEU A 80 21.16 10.52 5.34
CA LEU A 80 19.74 10.64 5.71
C LEU A 80 18.89 9.45 5.27
N ILE A 81 19.42 8.54 4.45
CA ILE A 81 18.66 7.38 3.94
C ILE A 81 18.25 6.43 5.06
N GLY A 82 19.09 6.25 6.10
CA GLY A 82 18.75 5.44 7.26
C GLY A 82 17.54 5.95 8.09
N LYS A 83 16.99 7.13 7.75
CA LYS A 83 15.75 7.66 8.35
C LYS A 83 14.57 7.74 7.38
N ARG A 84 14.74 7.37 6.11
CA ARG A 84 13.72 7.49 5.06
C ARG A 84 13.21 6.11 4.65
N SER A 85 11.89 5.98 4.50
CA SER A 85 11.24 4.80 3.90
C SER A 85 11.85 4.49 2.52
N LEU A 86 12.40 3.28 2.35
CA LEU A 86 12.98 2.75 1.10
C LEU A 86 11.91 2.32 0.08
N ILE A 87 10.73 1.94 0.59
CA ILE A 87 9.51 1.66 -0.17
C ILE A 87 8.62 2.91 -0.18
N ARG A 88 8.15 3.29 -1.37
CA ARG A 88 7.22 4.40 -1.59
C ARG A 88 6.26 4.04 -2.71
N HIS A 89 5.10 4.69 -2.73
CA HIS A 89 4.20 4.58 -3.86
C HIS A 89 4.76 5.32 -5.08
N ASP A 90 4.51 4.78 -6.27
CA ASP A 90 4.62 5.50 -7.53
C ASP A 90 3.47 6.50 -7.60
N ALA A 91 3.77 7.78 -7.36
CA ALA A 91 2.79 8.84 -7.33
C ALA A 91 2.04 9.00 -8.66
N GLU A 92 2.71 8.76 -9.79
CA GLU A 92 2.10 8.89 -11.11
C GLU A 92 1.15 7.72 -11.38
N ALA A 93 1.54 6.49 -11.03
CA ALA A 93 0.68 5.31 -11.18
C ALA A 93 -0.59 5.42 -10.33
N VAL A 94 -0.46 5.87 -9.08
CA VAL A 94 -1.59 6.12 -8.17
C VAL A 94 -2.49 7.23 -8.71
N ALA A 95 -1.93 8.38 -9.10
CA ALA A 95 -2.71 9.50 -9.63
C ALA A 95 -3.48 9.13 -10.90
N LYS A 96 -2.87 8.37 -11.82
CA LYS A 96 -3.54 7.87 -13.03
C LYS A 96 -4.76 7.01 -12.69
N HIS A 97 -4.66 6.14 -11.70
CA HIS A 97 -5.79 5.30 -11.28
C HIS A 97 -6.90 6.14 -10.65
N ILE A 98 -6.56 7.08 -9.76
CA ILE A 98 -7.55 7.98 -9.15
C ILE A 98 -8.31 8.77 -10.23
N ILE A 99 -7.60 9.39 -11.16
CA ILE A 99 -8.22 10.19 -12.23
C ILE A 99 -9.05 9.32 -13.17
N ARG A 100 -8.62 8.09 -13.45
CA ARG A 100 -9.38 7.16 -14.29
C ARG A 100 -10.70 6.79 -13.63
N MET A 101 -10.69 6.43 -12.35
CA MET A 101 -11.92 6.08 -11.62
C MET A 101 -12.92 7.22 -11.60
N TYR A 102 -12.44 8.45 -11.37
CA TYR A 102 -13.29 9.64 -11.40
C TYR A 102 -13.94 9.93 -12.77
N ARG A 103 -13.33 9.46 -13.87
CA ARG A 103 -13.82 9.73 -15.24
C ARG A 103 -14.69 8.61 -15.82
N ASP A 104 -14.49 7.39 -15.33
CA ASP A 104 -15.21 6.19 -15.77
C ASP A 104 -16.53 5.99 -14.98
N GLU A 105 -16.79 6.84 -13.97
CA GLU A 105 -18.09 7.06 -13.28
C GLU A 105 -18.88 8.21 -13.91
#